data_AF-A0A843D686-F1
#
_entry.id   AF-A0A843D686-F1
#
_cell.length_a   1.000
_cell.length_b   1.000
_cell.length_c   1.000
_cell.angle_alpha   90.00
_cell.angle_beta   90.00
_cell.angle_gamma   90.00
#
_symmetry.space_group_name_H-M   'P 1'
#
loop_
_entity.id
_entity.type
_entity.pdbx_description
1 polymer ?
#
loop_
_entity_poly.entity_id
_entity_poly.type
_entity_poly.pdbx_seq_one_letter_code
_entity_poly.pdbx_strand_id
1 'polypeptide(L)'
;MDSKIASFRISDLTPIPVTDPDSISVKDDILTAFSKTVEEDVRTKPSYTDCWVLNPTEDSRILSTYRTRYCGVSIGFSMNGETEYAVSPLEYSYPDNMNHIVMEVIEEVRSRHRSEGGRIDRDSIMGMARSIIVERMAEIDESFPNSNKEHLVDDICNIVYRYSVGAGIFEILLTDPHIEDVYIDAPCDSNRIYVTLNGIQGVNSHIRCRTNLMVQSKEVSNLINILKRNSGLRFSQSNPIMETDFPDFDARATVIGPPMSPLGNAIAIRKHSVRPWTLSRLIYNGTIDPKAAGILSFLVDNRS
;
A
#
# COMPACT_ATOMS: atom_id res chain seq x y z
N MET A 1 31.37 1.73 8.66
CA MET A 1 30.37 2.68 9.19
C MET A 1 29.06 1.94 9.08
N ASP A 2 28.73 1.22 10.14
CA ASP A 2 27.76 0.13 10.14
C ASP A 2 26.33 0.68 10.24
N SER A 3 25.50 0.38 9.24
CA SER A 3 24.08 0.63 9.23
C SER A 3 23.38 -0.34 10.19
N LYS A 4 23.01 0.15 11.36
CA LYS A 4 22.28 -0.60 12.39
C LYS A 4 20.86 -0.95 11.91
N ILE A 5 20.59 -2.25 11.78
CA ILE A 5 19.26 -2.84 11.76
C ILE A 5 18.65 -2.64 13.16
N ALA A 6 17.50 -1.98 13.25
CA ALA A 6 16.76 -1.83 14.50
C ALA A 6 15.74 -2.97 14.62
N SER A 7 15.98 -3.92 15.53
CA SER A 7 15.01 -4.91 16.00
C SER A 7 14.46 -4.48 17.36
N PHE A 8 13.15 -4.61 17.57
CA PHE A 8 12.49 -4.27 18.83
C PHE A 8 11.77 -5.51 19.37
N ARG A 9 12.01 -5.87 20.64
CA ARG A 9 11.33 -6.97 21.36
C ARG A 9 10.38 -6.40 22.41
N ILE A 10 9.18 -6.96 22.51
CA ILE A 10 8.21 -6.60 23.56
C ILE A 10 8.44 -7.51 24.78
N SER A 11 8.61 -6.87 25.93
CA SER A 11 8.63 -7.46 27.27
C SER A 11 7.21 -7.70 27.77
N ASP A 12 6.94 -8.90 28.29
CA ASP A 12 6.20 -9.18 29.54
C ASP A 12 5.90 -10.69 29.62
N LEU A 13 6.66 -11.41 30.44
CA LEU A 13 6.44 -12.84 30.73
C LEU A 13 6.31 -13.02 32.24
N THR A 14 5.19 -13.58 32.70
CA THR A 14 5.07 -14.19 34.04
C THR A 14 5.63 -15.62 34.01
N PRO A 15 6.35 -16.09 35.04
CA PRO A 15 7.01 -17.39 34.99
C PRO A 15 6.04 -18.53 35.35
N ILE A 16 5.98 -19.55 34.49
CA ILE A 16 5.36 -20.86 34.79
C ILE A 16 6.46 -21.77 35.39
N PRO A 17 6.18 -22.58 36.43
CA PRO A 17 7.21 -23.38 37.08
C PRO A 17 7.61 -24.59 36.21
N VAL A 18 8.92 -24.83 36.16
CA VAL A 18 9.55 -25.94 35.44
C VAL A 18 9.56 -27.20 36.33
N THR A 19 9.13 -28.32 35.76
CA THR A 19 9.45 -29.67 36.25
C THR A 19 10.23 -30.38 35.15
N ASP A 20 11.46 -30.78 35.46
CA ASP A 20 12.38 -31.60 34.65
C ASP A 20 12.42 -33.03 35.23
N PRO A 21 13.03 -34.05 34.59
CA PRO A 21 13.46 -34.15 33.18
C PRO A 21 13.08 -35.51 32.54
N ASP A 22 12.77 -35.54 31.25
CA ASP A 22 13.02 -36.73 30.42
C ASP A 22 13.53 -36.28 29.05
N SER A 23 14.61 -36.93 28.63
CA SER A 23 15.52 -36.54 27.55
C SER A 23 14.85 -36.39 26.19
N ILE A 24 14.59 -35.15 25.77
CA ILE A 24 14.29 -34.76 24.39
C ILE A 24 15.33 -33.71 24.00
N SER A 25 15.81 -33.71 22.75
CA SER A 25 16.83 -32.76 22.25
C SER A 25 16.27 -31.33 22.16
N VAL A 26 16.08 -30.68 23.31
CA VAL A 26 15.43 -29.37 23.45
C VAL A 26 16.15 -28.26 22.66
N LYS A 27 17.45 -28.41 22.36
CA LYS A 27 18.22 -27.38 21.64
C LYS A 27 17.86 -27.27 20.16
N ASP A 28 17.65 -28.40 19.49
CA ASP A 28 17.33 -28.41 18.06
C ASP A 28 15.86 -28.01 17.84
N ASP A 29 14.95 -28.46 18.71
CA ASP A 29 13.53 -28.09 18.64
C ASP A 29 13.31 -26.60 18.96
N ILE A 30 14.03 -26.04 19.94
CA ILE A 30 13.94 -24.59 20.22
C ILE A 30 14.54 -23.80 19.07
N LEU A 31 15.72 -24.15 18.54
CA LEU A 31 16.32 -23.41 17.44
C LEU A 31 15.51 -23.50 16.16
N THR A 32 14.88 -24.65 15.90
CA THR A 32 13.98 -24.86 14.76
C THR A 32 12.66 -24.12 14.97
N ALA A 33 12.11 -24.12 16.19
CA ALA A 33 10.93 -23.33 16.52
C ALA A 33 11.24 -21.82 16.49
N PHE A 34 12.42 -21.40 16.92
CA PHE A 34 12.87 -20.00 16.86
C PHE A 34 13.13 -19.58 15.42
N SER A 35 13.81 -20.40 14.61
CA SER A 35 14.02 -20.11 13.18
C SER A 35 12.70 -20.06 12.44
N LYS A 36 11.77 -20.98 12.75
CA LYS A 36 10.44 -21.01 12.16
C LYS A 36 9.59 -19.79 12.59
N THR A 37 9.63 -19.43 13.88
CA THR A 37 8.98 -18.21 14.39
C THR A 37 9.62 -16.94 13.80
N VAL A 38 10.94 -16.96 13.55
CA VAL A 38 11.68 -15.84 12.95
C VAL A 38 11.40 -15.72 11.46
N GLU A 39 11.29 -16.84 10.72
CA GLU A 39 10.92 -16.88 9.29
C GLU A 39 9.46 -16.44 9.07
N GLU A 40 8.56 -16.82 9.99
CA GLU A 40 7.13 -16.47 9.96
C GLU A 40 6.85 -14.95 10.17
N ASP A 41 7.76 -14.19 10.82
CA ASP A 41 7.58 -12.74 11.09
C ASP A 41 8.76 -11.86 10.62
N VAL A 42 9.44 -12.25 9.54
CA VAL A 42 10.42 -11.36 8.89
C VAL A 42 9.69 -10.21 8.22
N ARG A 43 9.90 -9.00 8.73
CA ARG A 43 9.41 -7.76 8.15
C ARG A 43 10.53 -7.10 7.38
N THR A 44 10.34 -6.87 6.10
CA THR A 44 11.28 -6.12 5.27
C THR A 44 10.69 -4.78 4.89
N LYS A 45 11.54 -3.75 4.82
CA LYS A 45 11.17 -2.48 4.19
C LYS A 45 12.40 -1.72 3.71
N PRO A 46 12.36 -1.07 2.54
CA PRO A 46 13.38 -0.10 2.17
C PRO A 46 13.37 1.09 3.14
N SER A 47 14.54 1.71 3.34
CA SER A 47 14.76 2.79 4.31
C SER A 47 13.89 4.04 4.09
N TYR A 48 13.52 4.29 2.83
CA TYR A 48 12.68 5.43 2.42
C TYR A 48 11.18 5.16 2.53
N THR A 49 10.78 3.93 2.87
CA THR A 49 9.37 3.54 3.05
C THR A 49 9.02 3.47 4.52
N ASP A 50 7.86 4.02 4.89
CA ASP A 50 7.31 3.94 6.25
C ASP A 50 6.22 2.84 6.32
N CYS A 51 6.37 1.78 5.53
CA CYS A 51 5.45 0.64 5.44
C CYS A 51 6.21 -0.70 5.51
N TRP A 52 5.72 -1.64 6.31
CA TRP A 52 6.21 -3.01 6.37
C TRP A 52 5.39 -3.90 5.45
N VAL A 53 6.07 -4.74 4.67
CA VAL A 53 5.47 -5.83 3.92
C VAL A 53 5.69 -7.11 4.72
N LEU A 54 4.60 -7.78 5.06
CA LEU A 54 4.61 -9.07 5.72
C LEU A 54 4.70 -10.19 4.69
N ASN A 55 5.41 -11.25 5.05
CA ASN A 55 5.43 -12.46 4.25
C ASN A 55 4.02 -13.08 4.22
N PRO A 56 3.61 -13.64 3.07
CA PRO A 56 2.39 -14.42 3.00
C PRO A 56 2.51 -15.62 3.96
N THR A 57 1.41 -15.98 4.61
CA THR A 57 1.38 -17.17 5.48
C THR A 57 1.67 -18.42 4.62
N GLU A 58 2.60 -19.27 5.05
CA GLU A 58 3.13 -20.44 4.29
C GLU A 58 2.03 -21.39 3.79
N ASP A 59 0.88 -21.34 4.45
CA ASP A 59 -0.25 -22.23 4.30
C ASP A 59 -1.44 -21.61 3.56
N SER A 60 -1.24 -20.46 2.90
CA SER A 60 -2.31 -19.76 2.18
C SER A 60 -2.67 -20.45 0.85
N ARG A 61 -3.96 -20.72 0.65
CA ARG A 61 -4.46 -21.23 -0.64
C ARG A 61 -4.59 -20.06 -1.61
N ILE A 62 -3.69 -19.98 -2.59
CA ILE A 62 -3.74 -18.97 -3.64
C ILE A 62 -4.91 -19.24 -4.58
N LEU A 63 -5.72 -18.21 -4.83
CA LEU A 63 -6.84 -18.23 -5.77
C LEU A 63 -6.49 -17.57 -7.10
N SER A 64 -5.83 -16.42 -7.04
CA SER A 64 -5.53 -15.61 -8.21
C SER A 64 -4.23 -14.85 -8.00
N THR A 65 -3.41 -14.78 -9.03
CA THR A 65 -2.19 -13.98 -9.05
C THR A 65 -2.18 -13.14 -10.31
N TYR A 66 -1.84 -11.87 -10.19
CA TYR A 66 -1.64 -10.97 -11.33
C TYR A 66 -0.52 -9.98 -11.02
N ARG A 67 -0.12 -9.21 -12.04
CA ARG A 67 0.88 -8.15 -11.89
C ARG A 67 0.25 -6.83 -12.32
N THR A 68 0.49 -5.79 -11.53
CA THR A 68 0.24 -4.40 -11.92
C THR A 68 1.54 -3.80 -12.46
N ARG A 69 1.54 -2.50 -12.79
CA ARG A 69 2.78 -1.78 -13.16
C ARG A 69 3.80 -1.75 -12.01
N TYR A 70 3.35 -1.76 -10.75
CA TYR A 70 4.19 -1.45 -9.60
C TYR A 70 4.40 -2.62 -8.64
N CYS A 71 3.65 -3.70 -8.78
CA CYS A 71 3.70 -4.81 -7.85
C CYS A 71 3.21 -6.13 -8.47
N GLY A 72 3.66 -7.23 -7.88
CA GLY A 72 2.95 -8.51 -7.97
C GLY A 72 1.82 -8.55 -6.92
N VAL A 73 0.70 -9.16 -7.27
CA VAL A 73 -0.45 -9.34 -6.38
C VAL A 73 -0.85 -10.80 -6.37
N SER A 74 -1.04 -11.35 -5.17
CA SER A 74 -1.61 -12.68 -4.94
C SER A 74 -2.79 -12.57 -3.99
N ILE A 75 -3.91 -13.18 -4.36
CA ILE A 75 -5.13 -13.23 -3.57
C ILE A 75 -5.34 -14.68 -3.16
N GLY A 76 -5.63 -14.91 -1.88
CA GLY A 76 -5.82 -16.25 -1.36
C GLY A 76 -6.66 -16.28 -0.08
N PHE A 77 -6.80 -17.48 0.47
CA PHE A 77 -7.41 -17.69 1.78
C PHE A 77 -6.33 -18.06 2.80
N SER A 78 -6.37 -17.39 3.95
CA SER A 78 -5.63 -17.80 5.14
C SER A 78 -6.27 -19.03 5.79
N MET A 79 -5.54 -19.70 6.68
CA MET A 79 -6.04 -20.87 7.43
C MET A 79 -7.29 -20.55 8.27
N ASN A 80 -7.44 -19.29 8.69
CA ASN A 80 -8.62 -18.82 9.44
C ASN A 80 -9.85 -18.58 8.54
N GLY A 81 -9.75 -18.82 7.23
CA GLY A 81 -10.78 -18.55 6.24
C GLY A 81 -10.88 -17.09 5.81
N GLU A 82 -10.06 -16.19 6.38
CA GLU A 82 -9.97 -14.80 5.94
C GLU A 82 -9.37 -14.71 4.53
N THR A 83 -9.92 -13.81 3.71
CA THR A 83 -9.36 -13.54 2.38
C THR A 83 -8.19 -12.57 2.51
N GLU A 84 -7.05 -12.93 1.94
CA GLU A 84 -5.84 -12.11 1.97
C GLU A 84 -5.53 -11.53 0.60
N TYR A 85 -5.10 -10.27 0.61
CA TYR A 85 -4.54 -9.56 -0.54
C TYR A 85 -3.05 -9.32 -0.27
N ALA A 86 -2.20 -10.18 -0.81
CA ALA A 86 -0.76 -10.05 -0.67
C ALA A 86 -0.20 -9.25 -1.84
N VAL A 87 0.42 -8.10 -1.53
CA VAL A 87 1.12 -7.27 -2.51
C VAL A 87 2.62 -7.36 -2.29
N SER A 88 3.36 -7.43 -3.39
CA SER A 88 4.82 -7.43 -3.42
C SER A 88 5.29 -6.28 -4.32
N PRO A 89 5.50 -5.07 -3.76
CA PRO A 89 6.00 -3.94 -4.53
C PRO A 89 7.41 -4.18 -5.06
N LEU A 90 7.72 -3.61 -6.22
CA LEU A 90 9.03 -3.77 -6.87
C LEU A 90 10.18 -3.29 -5.98
N GLU A 91 9.99 -2.19 -5.26
CA GLU A 91 10.97 -1.59 -4.37
C GLU A 91 11.40 -2.51 -3.21
N TYR A 92 10.56 -3.47 -2.78
CA TYR A 92 10.92 -4.46 -1.75
C TYR A 92 11.73 -5.64 -2.32
N SER A 93 11.75 -5.79 -3.65
CA SER A 93 12.55 -6.81 -4.34
C SER A 93 13.93 -6.28 -4.73
N TYR A 94 14.17 -4.98 -4.61
CA TYR A 94 15.46 -4.38 -4.94
C TYR A 94 16.53 -4.71 -3.89
N PRO A 95 17.76 -5.01 -4.32
CA PRO A 95 18.88 -5.14 -3.40
C PRO A 95 19.19 -3.82 -2.67
N ASP A 96 19.87 -3.92 -1.52
CA ASP A 96 20.11 -2.79 -0.63
C ASP A 96 20.87 -1.63 -1.29
N ASN A 97 21.82 -1.91 -2.19
CA ASN A 97 22.55 -0.88 -2.94
C ASN A 97 21.62 -0.06 -3.84
N MET A 98 20.67 -0.69 -4.54
CA MET A 98 19.67 0.00 -5.34
C MET A 98 18.77 0.85 -4.45
N ASN A 99 18.28 0.27 -3.35
CA ASN A 99 17.44 1.01 -2.40
C ASN A 99 18.17 2.21 -1.78
N HIS A 100 19.49 2.12 -1.60
CA HIS A 100 20.31 3.24 -1.17
C HIS A 100 20.38 4.34 -2.23
N ILE A 101 20.63 4.01 -3.50
CA ILE A 101 20.62 4.98 -4.61
C ILE A 101 19.26 5.67 -4.70
N VAL A 102 18.15 4.91 -4.66
CA VAL A 102 16.79 5.45 -4.68
C VAL A 102 16.57 6.42 -3.51
N MET A 103 17.03 6.07 -2.30
CA MET A 103 16.95 6.93 -1.13
C MET A 103 17.67 8.26 -1.34
N GLU A 104 18.88 8.23 -1.90
CA GLU A 104 19.66 9.43 -2.18
C GLU A 104 18.98 10.32 -3.23
N VAL A 105 18.45 9.73 -4.29
CA VAL A 105 17.70 10.47 -5.32
C VAL A 105 16.43 11.11 -4.71
N ILE A 106 15.70 10.40 -3.84
CA ILE A 106 14.54 10.97 -3.13
C ILE A 106 14.95 12.18 -2.28
N GLU A 107 16.04 12.07 -1.52
CA GLU A 107 16.50 13.17 -0.67
C GLU A 107 17.00 14.35 -1.51
N GLU A 108 17.67 14.08 -2.63
CA GLU A 108 18.12 15.11 -3.56
C GLU A 108 16.94 15.86 -4.20
N VAL A 109 15.91 15.16 -4.67
CA VAL A 109 14.67 15.78 -5.17
C VAL A 109 14.01 16.64 -4.09
N ARG A 110 13.90 16.14 -2.86
CA ARG A 110 13.33 16.89 -1.72
C ARG A 110 14.18 18.10 -1.34
N SER A 111 15.50 17.99 -1.44
CA SER A 111 16.43 19.08 -1.14
C SER A 111 16.32 20.19 -2.19
N ARG A 112 16.42 19.85 -3.48
CA ARG A 112 16.27 20.79 -4.60
C ARG A 112 14.93 21.54 -4.52
N HIS A 113 13.84 20.81 -4.27
CA HIS A 113 12.52 21.44 -4.12
C HIS A 113 12.43 22.40 -2.91
N ARG A 114 13.09 22.08 -1.79
CA ARG A 114 13.13 22.98 -0.61
C ARG A 114 13.96 24.24 -0.86
N SER A 115 15.05 24.15 -1.61
CA SER A 115 15.95 25.27 -1.86
C SER A 115 15.50 26.18 -3.01
N GLU A 116 15.04 25.59 -4.11
CA GLU A 116 14.75 26.29 -5.36
C GLU A 116 13.23 26.50 -5.58
N GLY A 117 12.40 25.78 -4.83
CA GLY A 117 10.97 25.69 -5.09
C GLY A 117 10.67 24.86 -6.34
N GLY A 118 9.56 25.16 -7.01
CA GLY A 118 9.17 24.52 -8.25
C GLY A 118 7.76 23.93 -8.21
N ARG A 119 7.35 23.35 -9.34
CA ARG A 119 6.04 22.70 -9.47
C ARG A 119 6.10 21.29 -8.88
N ILE A 120 5.03 20.91 -8.19
CA ILE A 120 4.88 19.62 -7.50
C ILE A 120 4.15 18.59 -8.39
N ASP A 121 3.79 18.95 -9.62
CA ASP A 121 3.14 18.01 -10.54
C ASP A 121 4.06 16.86 -10.94
N ARG A 122 3.42 15.75 -11.33
CA ARG A 122 4.07 14.49 -11.67
C ARG A 122 5.16 14.66 -12.71
N ASP A 123 4.89 15.39 -13.79
CA ASP A 123 5.84 15.56 -14.89
C ASP A 123 7.11 16.31 -14.45
N SER A 124 6.94 17.36 -13.64
CA SER A 124 8.06 18.14 -13.10
C SER A 124 8.96 17.31 -12.19
N ILE A 125 8.37 16.54 -11.26
CA ILE A 125 9.11 15.70 -10.33
C ILE A 125 9.76 14.51 -11.05
N MET A 126 9.05 13.87 -11.99
CA MET A 126 9.63 12.79 -12.79
C MET A 126 10.76 13.28 -13.69
N GLY A 127 10.65 14.49 -14.26
CA GLY A 127 11.73 15.11 -15.03
C GLY A 127 12.98 15.37 -14.19
N MET A 128 12.82 15.90 -12.98
CA MET A 128 13.91 16.13 -12.02
C MET A 128 14.54 14.80 -11.55
N ALA A 129 13.72 13.81 -11.21
CA ALA A 129 14.21 12.48 -10.84
C ALA A 129 15.03 11.87 -11.99
N ARG A 130 14.50 11.95 -13.22
CA ARG A 130 15.19 11.44 -14.42
C ARG A 130 16.53 12.13 -14.65
N SER A 131 16.64 13.45 -14.49
CA SER A 131 17.94 14.14 -14.65
C SER A 131 18.97 13.66 -13.63
N ILE A 132 18.59 13.51 -12.37
CA ILE A 132 19.49 13.03 -11.30
C ILE A 132 19.91 11.58 -11.55
N ILE A 133 18.98 10.73 -11.97
CA ILE A 133 19.24 9.31 -12.27
C ILE A 133 20.20 9.18 -13.46
N VAL A 134 20.04 10.00 -14.51
CA VAL A 134 20.93 10.00 -15.66
C VAL A 134 22.35 10.44 -15.28
N GLU A 135 22.49 11.43 -14.39
CA GLU A 135 23.78 11.85 -13.84
C GLU A 135 24.48 10.71 -13.07
N ARG A 136 23.70 9.85 -12.39
CA ARG A 136 24.17 8.69 -11.60
C ARG A 136 24.12 7.35 -12.34
N MET A 137 23.90 7.37 -13.66
CA MET A 137 23.66 6.14 -14.43
C MET A 137 24.84 5.17 -14.37
N ALA A 138 26.07 5.68 -14.27
CA ALA A 138 27.27 4.84 -14.15
C ALA A 138 27.24 3.95 -12.89
N GLU A 139 26.84 4.51 -11.74
CA GLU A 139 26.72 3.78 -10.46
C GLU A 139 25.61 2.71 -10.51
N ILE A 140 24.51 3.04 -11.18
CA ILE A 140 23.38 2.11 -11.40
C ILE A 140 23.80 0.96 -12.31
N ASP A 141 24.57 1.23 -13.37
CA ASP A 141 25.05 0.22 -14.32
C ASP A 141 26.07 -0.74 -13.68
N GLU A 142 26.98 -0.21 -12.85
CA GLU A 142 27.91 -1.03 -12.07
C GLU A 142 27.17 -1.99 -11.13
N SER A 143 26.08 -1.50 -10.53
CA SER A 143 25.26 -2.31 -9.64
C SER A 143 24.37 -3.33 -10.37
N PHE A 144 23.97 -3.05 -11.62
CA PHE A 144 22.98 -3.85 -12.38
C PHE A 144 23.27 -3.92 -13.90
N PRO A 145 24.36 -4.57 -14.32
CA PRO A 145 24.85 -4.53 -15.71
C PRO A 145 23.94 -5.21 -16.74
N ASN A 146 23.02 -6.10 -16.30
CA ASN A 146 22.13 -6.87 -17.19
C ASN A 146 20.68 -6.36 -17.21
N SER A 147 20.42 -5.17 -16.66
CA SER A 147 19.08 -4.58 -16.60
C SER A 147 18.71 -3.85 -17.89
N ASN A 148 17.42 -3.85 -18.25
CA ASN A 148 16.94 -2.96 -19.31
C ASN A 148 16.89 -1.52 -18.76
N LYS A 149 17.88 -0.72 -19.16
CA LYS A 149 18.14 0.61 -18.60
C LYS A 149 16.94 1.55 -18.69
N GLU A 150 16.23 1.55 -19.82
CA GLU A 150 15.12 2.48 -20.03
C GLU A 150 13.94 2.16 -19.10
N HIS A 151 13.60 0.87 -18.96
CA HIS A 151 12.56 0.43 -18.03
C HIS A 151 12.97 0.66 -16.57
N LEU A 152 14.23 0.35 -16.22
CA LEU A 152 14.74 0.54 -14.86
C LEU A 152 14.69 2.02 -14.44
N VAL A 153 15.12 2.94 -15.32
CA VAL A 153 15.06 4.37 -15.04
C VAL A 153 13.61 4.81 -14.81
N ASP A 154 12.68 4.36 -15.64
CA ASP A 154 11.28 4.71 -15.47
C ASP A 154 10.69 4.16 -14.16
N ASP A 155 11.00 2.92 -13.80
CA ASP A 155 10.57 2.32 -12.53
C ASP A 155 11.12 3.09 -11.33
N ILE A 156 12.41 3.43 -11.35
CA ILE A 156 13.04 4.24 -10.29
C ILE A 156 12.41 5.64 -10.23
N CYS A 157 12.18 6.30 -11.37
CA CYS A 157 11.51 7.61 -11.41
C CYS A 157 10.13 7.56 -10.75
N ASN A 158 9.35 6.50 -11.01
CA ASN A 158 8.04 6.31 -10.41
C ASN A 158 8.13 6.06 -8.90
N ILE A 159 9.11 5.28 -8.44
CA ILE A 159 9.36 5.06 -7.00
C ILE A 159 9.76 6.38 -6.32
N VAL A 160 10.67 7.14 -6.93
CA VAL A 160 11.11 8.44 -6.43
C VAL A 160 9.93 9.40 -6.32
N TYR A 161 9.08 9.51 -7.36
CA TYR A 161 7.86 10.32 -7.31
C TYR A 161 6.95 9.89 -6.14
N ARG A 162 6.65 8.59 -6.06
CA ARG A 162 5.75 8.00 -5.07
C ARG A 162 6.15 8.33 -3.63
N TYR A 163 7.44 8.25 -3.32
CA TYR A 163 7.95 8.46 -1.96
C TYR A 163 8.47 9.88 -1.70
N SER A 164 8.62 10.74 -2.72
CA SER A 164 8.97 12.16 -2.52
C SER A 164 7.73 13.03 -2.30
N VAL A 165 6.76 12.94 -3.21
CA VAL A 165 5.59 13.82 -3.29
C VAL A 165 4.27 13.02 -3.30
N GLY A 166 4.30 11.83 -3.90
CA GLY A 166 3.14 10.96 -4.06
C GLY A 166 2.64 10.33 -2.77
N ALA A 167 1.63 9.48 -2.89
CA ALA A 167 0.92 8.87 -1.76
C ALA A 167 1.63 7.63 -1.18
N GLY A 168 2.94 7.48 -1.40
CA GLY A 168 3.71 6.37 -0.86
C GLY A 168 3.12 5.02 -1.23
N ILE A 169 3.06 4.09 -0.27
CA ILE A 169 2.50 2.75 -0.52
C ILE A 169 1.03 2.78 -0.96
N PHE A 170 0.27 3.81 -0.58
CA PHE A 170 -1.15 3.90 -0.93
C PHE A 170 -1.37 4.09 -2.44
N GLU A 171 -0.42 4.71 -3.15
CA GLU A 171 -0.48 4.83 -4.62
C GLU A 171 -0.51 3.45 -5.29
N ILE A 172 0.16 2.44 -4.73
CA ILE A 172 0.15 1.07 -5.26
C ILE A 172 -1.25 0.46 -5.13
N LEU A 173 -1.88 0.62 -3.97
CA LEU A 173 -3.23 0.12 -3.72
C LEU A 173 -4.27 0.87 -4.57
N LEU A 174 -4.14 2.19 -4.65
CA LEU A 174 -5.10 3.03 -5.37
C LEU A 174 -5.01 2.86 -6.89
N THR A 175 -3.84 2.53 -7.42
CA THR A 175 -3.67 2.24 -8.85
C THR A 175 -4.27 0.90 -9.28
N ASP A 176 -4.48 -0.05 -8.35
CA ASP A 176 -5.00 -1.37 -8.70
C ASP A 176 -6.48 -1.29 -9.14
N PRO A 177 -6.84 -1.68 -10.37
CA PRO A 177 -8.20 -1.59 -10.88
C PRO A 177 -9.21 -2.51 -10.16
N HIS A 178 -8.73 -3.52 -9.42
CA HIS A 178 -9.57 -4.43 -8.65
C HIS A 178 -9.91 -3.91 -7.25
N ILE A 179 -9.17 -2.93 -6.73
CA ILE A 179 -9.45 -2.30 -5.43
C ILE A 179 -10.52 -1.22 -5.59
N GLU A 180 -11.59 -1.33 -4.80
CA GLU A 180 -12.66 -0.33 -4.69
C GLU A 180 -12.47 0.56 -3.46
N ASP A 181 -12.21 -0.05 -2.31
CA ASP A 181 -12.04 0.66 -1.04
C ASP A 181 -10.73 0.29 -0.36
N VAL A 182 -10.11 1.26 0.33
CA VAL A 182 -8.94 1.09 1.18
C VAL A 182 -9.27 1.63 2.57
N TYR A 183 -9.06 0.82 3.60
CA TYR A 183 -9.34 1.15 5.00
C TYR A 183 -8.07 1.05 5.84
N ILE A 184 -7.81 2.10 6.61
CA ILE A 184 -6.68 2.22 7.52
C ILE A 184 -7.26 2.46 8.91
N ASP A 185 -7.21 1.44 9.74
CA ASP A 185 -7.75 1.47 11.09
C ASP A 185 -6.72 2.01 12.09
N ALA A 186 -7.18 2.77 13.09
CA ALA A 186 -6.32 3.25 14.18
C ALA A 186 -6.20 2.20 15.31
N PRO A 187 -5.01 2.01 15.90
CA PRO A 187 -3.74 2.62 15.54
C PRO A 187 -3.13 1.92 14.32
N CYS A 188 -2.57 2.69 13.39
CA CYS A 188 -2.16 2.17 12.09
C CYS A 188 -0.91 1.29 12.13
N ASP A 189 -0.11 1.40 13.19
CA ASP A 189 1.14 0.66 13.40
C ASP A 189 0.92 -0.78 13.88
N SER A 190 -0.22 -1.08 14.50
CA SER A 190 -0.58 -2.44 14.93
C SER A 190 -1.61 -3.12 14.02
N ASN A 191 -2.25 -2.37 13.12
CA ASN A 191 -3.29 -2.89 12.23
C ASN A 191 -2.78 -3.01 10.79
N ARG A 192 -3.17 -4.10 10.12
CA ARG A 192 -2.96 -4.22 8.67
C ARG A 192 -3.98 -3.37 7.92
N ILE A 193 -3.61 -2.92 6.73
CA ILE A 193 -4.55 -2.24 5.83
C ILE A 193 -5.60 -3.28 5.37
N TYR A 194 -6.87 -2.86 5.30
CA TYR A 194 -7.92 -3.64 4.65
C TYR A 194 -8.27 -3.04 3.31
N VAL A 195 -8.59 -3.88 2.34
CA VAL A 195 -9.07 -3.45 1.03
C VAL A 195 -10.35 -4.16 0.68
N THR A 196 -11.18 -3.54 -0.14
CA THR A 196 -12.34 -4.22 -0.74
C THR A 196 -12.07 -4.43 -2.22
N LEU A 197 -12.20 -5.68 -2.66
CA LEU A 197 -11.89 -6.08 -4.01
C LEU A 197 -13.15 -6.37 -4.84
N ASN A 198 -13.09 -6.06 -6.13
CA ASN A 198 -14.13 -6.38 -7.09
C ASN A 198 -13.57 -6.88 -8.43
N GLY A 199 -14.35 -7.70 -9.13
CA GLY A 199 -14.05 -8.14 -10.49
C GLY A 199 -12.98 -9.22 -10.60
N ILE A 200 -12.71 -9.97 -9.52
CA ILE A 200 -11.81 -11.12 -9.53
C ILE A 200 -12.62 -12.39 -9.81
N GLN A 201 -12.18 -13.18 -10.78
CA GLN A 201 -12.85 -14.44 -11.11
C GLN A 201 -12.68 -15.46 -9.98
N GLY A 202 -13.75 -16.19 -9.64
CA GLY A 202 -13.74 -17.21 -8.60
C GLY A 202 -13.94 -16.67 -7.18
N VAL A 203 -14.13 -15.36 -7.01
CA VAL A 203 -14.46 -14.72 -5.72
C VAL A 203 -15.74 -13.92 -5.87
N ASN A 204 -16.53 -13.83 -4.79
CA ASN A 204 -17.72 -12.99 -4.77
C ASN A 204 -17.36 -11.53 -5.09
N SER A 205 -18.23 -10.85 -5.83
CA SER A 205 -18.11 -9.41 -6.06
C SER A 205 -18.17 -8.69 -4.71
N HIS A 206 -17.23 -7.77 -4.46
CA HIS A 206 -17.14 -6.96 -3.23
C HIS A 206 -16.75 -7.78 -1.98
N ILE A 207 -15.51 -8.26 -1.94
CA ILE A 207 -14.96 -8.99 -0.78
C ILE A 207 -13.99 -8.10 0.01
N ARG A 208 -14.11 -8.08 1.33
CA ARG A 208 -13.14 -7.41 2.22
C ARG A 208 -11.95 -8.35 2.44
N CYS A 209 -10.77 -7.87 2.11
CA CYS A 209 -9.51 -8.60 2.25
C CYS A 209 -8.59 -7.89 3.23
N ARG A 210 -7.87 -8.67 4.03
CA ARG A 210 -6.75 -8.20 4.84
C ARG A 210 -5.52 -8.15 3.95
N THR A 211 -4.79 -7.04 3.94
CA THR A 211 -3.54 -6.96 3.18
C THR A 211 -2.35 -7.49 3.98
N ASN A 212 -1.20 -7.68 3.35
CA ASN A 212 0.08 -7.90 4.02
C ASN A 212 0.84 -6.61 4.39
N LEU A 213 0.17 -5.45 4.32
CA LEU A 213 0.80 -4.15 4.58
C LEU A 213 0.48 -3.65 5.99
N MET A 214 1.50 -3.16 6.69
CA MET A 214 1.37 -2.38 7.93
C MET A 214 2.08 -1.04 7.78
N VAL A 215 1.38 0.06 8.06
CA VAL A 215 1.90 1.41 7.83
C VAL A 215 2.22 2.10 9.15
N GLN A 216 3.32 2.85 9.16
CA GLN A 216 3.67 3.66 10.31
C GLN A 216 2.89 4.98 10.31
N SER A 217 2.74 5.59 11.48
CA SER A 217 2.01 6.85 11.66
C SER A 217 2.52 7.99 10.77
N LYS A 218 3.81 7.94 10.39
CA LYS A 218 4.42 8.91 9.47
C LYS A 218 3.86 8.80 8.06
N GLU A 219 3.67 7.58 7.55
CA GLU A 219 3.10 7.35 6.21
C GLU A 219 1.64 7.84 6.15
N VAL A 220 0.86 7.53 7.19
CA VAL A 220 -0.52 8.01 7.32
C VAL A 220 -0.56 9.54 7.41
N SER A 221 0.38 10.16 8.13
CA SER A 221 0.50 11.62 8.21
C SER A 221 0.87 12.26 6.87
N ASN A 222 1.74 11.61 6.09
CA ASN A 222 2.08 12.04 4.72
C ASN A 222 0.84 12.03 3.82
N LEU A 223 0.06 10.94 3.85
CA LEU A 223 -1.21 10.86 3.12
C LEU A 223 -2.18 11.98 3.51
N ILE A 224 -2.36 12.23 4.81
CA ILE A 224 -3.22 13.33 5.29
C ILE A 224 -2.72 14.68 4.79
N ASN A 225 -1.40 14.92 4.77
CA ASN A 225 -0.83 16.16 4.24
C ASN A 225 -1.06 16.34 2.74
N ILE A 226 -1.02 15.25 1.96
CA ILE A 226 -1.35 15.27 0.53
C ILE A 226 -2.83 15.62 0.34
N LEU A 227 -3.72 14.97 1.09
CA LEU A 227 -5.15 15.28 1.05
C LEU A 227 -5.45 16.74 1.43
N LYS A 228 -4.78 17.27 2.47
CA LYS A 228 -4.88 18.69 2.84
C LYS A 228 -4.37 19.63 1.75
N ARG A 229 -3.24 19.29 1.12
CA ARG A 229 -2.66 20.09 0.03
C ARG A 229 -3.60 20.13 -1.18
N ASN A 230 -4.17 18.99 -1.57
CA ASN A 230 -5.04 18.90 -2.73
C ASN A 230 -6.40 19.57 -2.50
N SER A 231 -6.94 19.47 -1.27
CA SER A 231 -8.27 19.98 -0.93
C SER A 231 -8.29 21.42 -0.43
N GLY A 232 -7.18 21.91 0.12
CA GLY A 232 -7.13 23.18 0.88
C GLY A 232 -7.85 23.12 2.23
N LEU A 233 -8.33 21.94 2.66
CA LEU A 233 -9.07 21.78 3.91
C LEU A 233 -8.13 21.71 5.12
N ARG A 234 -8.69 22.05 6.27
CA ARG A 234 -8.00 21.97 7.57
C ARG A 234 -8.36 20.67 8.26
N PHE A 235 -7.37 20.03 8.86
CA PHE A 235 -7.52 18.87 9.73
C PHE A 235 -6.64 19.08 10.97
N SER A 236 -7.28 19.04 12.15
CA SER A 236 -6.68 19.32 13.46
C SER A 236 -7.51 18.66 14.56
N GLN A 237 -7.02 18.62 15.80
CA GLN A 237 -7.81 18.06 16.92
C GLN A 237 -9.13 18.81 17.17
N SER A 238 -9.18 20.11 16.84
CA SER A 238 -10.41 20.92 16.89
C SER A 238 -11.39 20.63 15.74
N ASN A 239 -10.89 20.16 14.60
CA ASN A 239 -11.67 19.76 13.43
C ASN A 239 -11.20 18.37 12.99
N PRO A 240 -11.58 17.31 13.72
CA PRO A 240 -10.99 15.99 13.62
C PRO A 240 -11.57 15.15 12.47
N ILE A 241 -12.35 15.76 11.56
CA ILE A 241 -12.97 15.08 10.42
C ILE A 241 -12.61 15.87 9.18
N MET A 242 -12.13 15.18 8.15
CA MET A 242 -11.86 15.74 6.83
C MET A 242 -12.39 14.79 5.77
N GLU A 243 -13.32 15.28 4.95
CA GLU A 243 -13.80 14.57 3.77
C GLU A 243 -13.39 15.37 2.54
N THR A 244 -12.76 14.70 1.59
CA THR A 244 -12.29 15.35 0.37
C THR A 244 -12.22 14.39 -0.80
N ASP A 245 -12.31 14.94 -2.00
CA ASP A 245 -11.91 14.24 -3.21
C ASP A 245 -10.38 14.11 -3.26
N PHE A 246 -9.94 13.01 -3.84
CA PHE A 246 -8.55 12.67 -4.14
C PHE A 246 -8.41 12.52 -5.66
N PRO A 247 -8.26 13.65 -6.38
CA PRO A 247 -8.38 13.68 -7.84
C PRO A 247 -7.34 12.82 -8.56
N ASP A 248 -6.13 12.71 -8.00
CA ASP A 248 -5.02 11.93 -8.58
C ASP A 248 -5.37 10.45 -8.79
N PHE A 249 -6.34 9.93 -8.04
CA PHE A 249 -6.75 8.52 -8.05
C PHE A 249 -8.23 8.30 -8.35
N ASP A 250 -8.95 9.35 -8.78
CA ASP A 250 -10.40 9.33 -8.96
C ASP A 250 -11.11 8.68 -7.77
N ALA A 251 -10.82 9.20 -6.57
CA ALA A 251 -11.30 8.64 -5.31
C ALA A 251 -11.80 9.73 -4.36
N ARG A 252 -12.52 9.33 -3.31
CA ARG A 252 -12.89 10.17 -2.17
C ARG A 252 -12.28 9.60 -0.90
N ALA A 253 -11.70 10.46 -0.08
CA ALA A 253 -11.10 10.10 1.18
C ALA A 253 -11.85 10.74 2.36
N THR A 254 -12.06 9.95 3.41
CA THR A 254 -12.56 10.40 4.71
C THR A 254 -11.48 10.10 5.75
N VAL A 255 -11.05 11.12 6.48
CA VAL A 255 -10.07 11.05 7.56
C VAL A 255 -10.75 11.41 8.87
N ILE A 256 -10.55 10.58 9.90
CA ILE A 256 -11.03 10.82 11.26
C ILE A 256 -9.82 10.77 12.21
N GLY A 257 -9.64 11.83 12.99
CA GLY A 257 -8.57 11.95 13.99
C GLY A 257 -9.07 12.04 15.43
N PRO A 258 -8.15 12.17 16.39
CA PRO A 258 -8.50 12.41 17.79
C PRO A 258 -9.25 13.75 17.98
N PRO A 259 -10.26 13.84 18.87
CA PRO A 259 -10.68 12.83 19.86
C PRO A 259 -11.65 11.75 19.33
N MET A 260 -12.19 11.89 18.12
CA MET A 260 -13.19 10.96 17.57
C MET A 260 -12.62 9.57 17.28
N SER A 261 -11.33 9.53 16.93
CA SER A 261 -10.54 8.30 16.85
C SER A 261 -9.43 8.37 17.92
N PRO A 262 -9.64 7.80 19.12
CA PRO A 262 -8.75 8.00 20.26
C PRO A 262 -7.38 7.34 20.09
N LEU A 263 -7.29 6.28 19.28
CA LEU A 263 -6.07 5.51 19.07
C LEU A 263 -5.18 6.08 17.96
N GLY A 264 -5.62 7.09 17.21
CA GLY A 264 -4.85 7.68 16.10
C GLY A 264 -5.73 8.08 14.93
N ASN A 265 -5.12 8.42 13.80
CA ASN A 265 -5.87 8.78 12.59
C ASN A 265 -6.35 7.52 11.87
N ALA A 266 -7.65 7.45 11.58
CA ALA A 266 -8.25 6.42 10.73
C ALA A 266 -8.65 7.05 9.39
N ILE A 267 -8.54 6.27 8.31
CA ILE A 267 -8.80 6.74 6.95
C ILE A 267 -9.58 5.68 6.18
N ALA A 268 -10.60 6.12 5.44
CA ALA A 268 -11.26 5.33 4.42
C ALA A 268 -11.15 6.05 3.08
N ILE A 269 -10.63 5.36 2.06
CA ILE A 269 -10.55 5.86 0.69
C ILE A 269 -11.45 4.98 -0.18
N ARG A 270 -12.40 5.59 -0.87
CA ARG A 270 -13.32 4.93 -1.79
C ARG A 270 -13.06 5.43 -3.20
N LYS A 271 -12.67 4.54 -4.10
CA LYS A 271 -12.43 4.85 -5.50
C LYS A 271 -13.74 4.88 -6.29
N HIS A 272 -13.78 5.72 -7.31
CA HIS A 272 -14.80 5.60 -8.33
C HIS A 272 -14.58 4.29 -9.10
N SER A 273 -15.69 3.61 -9.40
CA SER A 273 -15.61 2.34 -10.12
C SER A 273 -15.14 2.59 -11.54
N VAL A 274 -14.01 1.95 -11.92
CA VAL A 274 -13.49 1.95 -13.30
C VAL A 274 -14.54 1.43 -14.29
N ARG A 275 -15.47 0.60 -13.82
CA ARG A 275 -16.56 0.05 -14.63
C ARG A 275 -17.89 0.54 -14.06
N PRO A 276 -18.40 1.71 -14.48
CA PRO A 276 -19.64 2.26 -13.95
C PRO A 276 -20.82 1.33 -14.20
N TRP A 277 -21.82 1.44 -13.31
CA TRP A 277 -23.08 0.73 -13.46
C TRP A 277 -23.89 1.36 -14.59
N THR A 278 -23.93 0.68 -15.74
CA THR A 278 -24.82 1.03 -16.84
C THR A 278 -26.18 0.40 -16.63
N LEU A 279 -27.22 0.99 -17.21
CA LEU A 279 -28.58 0.43 -17.16
C LEU A 279 -28.59 -1.03 -17.68
N SER A 280 -27.84 -1.32 -18.74
CA SER A 280 -27.65 -2.68 -19.26
C SER A 280 -27.00 -3.63 -18.26
N ARG A 281 -26.03 -3.19 -17.46
CA ARG A 281 -25.39 -4.01 -16.41
C ARG A 281 -26.30 -4.24 -15.21
N LEU A 282 -27.12 -3.25 -14.86
CA LEU A 282 -28.15 -3.42 -13.83
C LEU A 282 -29.21 -4.45 -14.25
N ILE A 283 -29.59 -4.46 -15.53
CA ILE A 283 -30.46 -5.51 -16.11
C ILE A 283 -29.76 -6.86 -16.05
N TYR A 284 -28.51 -6.93 -16.52
CA TYR A 284 -27.74 -8.18 -16.56
C TYR A 284 -27.55 -8.79 -15.17
N ASN A 285 -27.33 -7.97 -14.14
CA ASN A 285 -27.20 -8.41 -12.74
C ASN A 285 -28.56 -8.62 -12.05
N GLY A 286 -29.68 -8.49 -12.76
CA GLY A 286 -31.03 -8.69 -12.22
C GLY A 286 -31.46 -7.63 -11.19
N THR A 287 -30.73 -6.52 -11.05
CA THR A 287 -31.09 -5.42 -10.15
C THR A 287 -32.32 -4.65 -10.64
N ILE A 288 -32.51 -4.58 -11.96
CA ILE A 288 -33.68 -3.96 -12.58
C ILE A 288 -34.23 -4.84 -13.71
N ASP A 289 -35.55 -4.94 -13.81
CA ASP A 289 -36.20 -5.62 -14.93
C ASP A 289 -36.00 -4.84 -16.26
N PRO A 290 -35.81 -5.52 -17.41
CA PRO A 290 -35.67 -4.85 -18.70
C PRO A 290 -36.81 -3.88 -19.04
N LYS A 291 -38.06 -4.17 -18.65
CA LYS A 291 -39.21 -3.27 -18.92
C LYS A 291 -39.14 -2.02 -18.06
N ALA A 292 -38.79 -2.17 -16.78
CA ALA A 292 -38.61 -1.03 -15.88
C ALA A 292 -37.46 -0.13 -16.36
N ALA A 293 -36.35 -0.73 -16.81
CA ALA A 293 -35.26 -0.01 -17.43
C ALA A 293 -35.68 0.74 -18.71
N GLY A 294 -36.49 0.12 -19.57
CA GLY A 294 -37.04 0.77 -20.76
C GLY A 294 -37.92 1.98 -20.45
N ILE A 295 -38.78 1.87 -19.43
CA ILE A 295 -39.60 3.00 -18.96
C ILE A 295 -38.70 4.13 -18.44
N LEU A 296 -37.69 3.82 -17.63
CA LEU A 296 -36.75 4.83 -17.13
C LEU A 296 -36.01 5.55 -18.26
N SER A 297 -35.53 4.80 -19.27
CA SER A 297 -34.90 5.38 -20.46
C SER A 297 -35.85 6.33 -21.17
N PHE A 298 -37.08 5.88 -21.45
CA PHE A 298 -38.09 6.68 -22.15
C PHE A 298 -38.45 7.98 -21.39
N LEU A 299 -38.53 7.92 -20.05
CA LEU A 299 -38.83 9.09 -19.22
C LEU A 299 -37.68 10.10 -19.19
N VAL A 300 -36.42 9.64 -19.24
CA VAL A 300 -35.24 10.51 -19.29
C VAL A 300 -35.09 11.15 -20.67
N ASP A 301 -35.27 10.36 -21.74
CA ASP A 301 -35.15 10.84 -23.12
C ASP A 301 -36.21 11.91 -23.48
N ASN A 302 -37.38 11.89 -22.84
CA ASN A 302 -38.41 12.92 -23.03
C ASN A 302 -38.16 14.24 -22.26
N ARG A 303 -37.05 14.35 -21.50
CA ARG A 303 -36.67 15.58 -20.78
C ARG A 303 -35.58 16.40 -21.48
N SER A 304 -35.02 15.90 -22.59
CA SER A 304 -34.08 16.59 -23.47
C SER A 304 -34.76 17.16 -24.71
#